data_AF-A0A1Y5EXT7-F1
#
_entry.id   AF-A0A1Y5EXT7-F1
#
_cell.length_a   1.000
_cell.length_b   1.000
_cell.length_c   1.000
_cell.angle_alpha   90.00
_cell.angle_beta   90.00
_cell.angle_gamma   90.00
#
_symmetry.space_group_name_H-M   'P 1'
#
loop_
_entity.id
_entity.type
_entity.pdbx_description
1 polymer ?
#
loop_
_entity_poly.entity_id
_entity_poly.type
_entity_poly.pdbx_seq_one_letter_code
_entity_poly.pdbx_strand_id
1 'polypeptide(L)'
;MINTLQPFLIALQFLTTLPVKVAVPVANKQLGQSLLFYPIVGFIIAVILISLASLLTSQSSYVAAILVLISWVILTGGLHLDGLADSADAWLGGLG
;
A
#
# COMPACT_ATOMS: atom_id res chain seq x y z
N MET A 1 -0.89 14.50 24.84
CA MET A 1 -1.07 15.17 23.54
C MET A 1 -1.57 14.15 22.54
N ILE A 2 -2.69 14.42 21.86
CA ILE A 2 -3.08 13.63 20.68
C ILE A 2 -2.00 13.90 19.62
N ASN A 3 -1.19 12.91 19.30
CA ASN A 3 -0.18 13.06 18.26
C ASN A 3 -0.92 13.07 16.92
N THR A 4 -1.09 14.25 16.31
CA THR A 4 -1.89 14.46 15.09
C THR A 4 -1.37 13.66 13.90
N LEU A 5 -0.08 13.27 13.94
CA LEU A 5 0.56 12.44 12.92
C LEU A 5 0.31 10.93 13.10
N GLN A 6 -0.21 10.50 14.26
CA GLN A 6 -0.38 9.07 14.55
C GLN A 6 -1.32 8.35 13.58
N PRO A 7 -2.47 8.90 13.16
CA PRO A 7 -3.31 8.26 12.13
C PRO A 7 -2.60 8.08 10.79
N PHE A 8 -1.76 9.04 10.38
CA PHE A 8 -0.94 8.91 9.18
C PHE A 8 0.09 7.79 9.32
N LEU A 9 0.79 7.69 10.45
CA LEU A 9 1.77 6.62 10.70
C LEU A 9 1.13 5.24 10.73
N ILE A 10 -0.10 5.13 11.26
CA ILE A 10 -0.90 3.90 11.22
C ILE A 10 -1.20 3.52 9.76
N ALA A 11 -1.67 4.45 8.95
CA ALA A 11 -1.95 4.19 7.53
C ALA A 11 -0.68 3.76 6.77
N LEU A 12 0.44 4.43 7.03
CA LEU A 12 1.72 4.10 6.41
C LEU A 12 2.21 2.70 6.80
N GLN A 13 2.10 2.34 8.08
CA GLN A 13 2.45 1.01 8.59
C GLN A 13 1.53 -0.09 8.05
N PHE A 14 0.24 0.21 7.87
CA PHE A 14 -0.73 -0.78 7.39
C PHE A 14 -0.57 -1.05 5.88
N LEU A 15 -0.41 0.00 5.08
CA LEU A 15 -0.36 -0.12 3.61
C LEU A 15 1.04 -0.41 3.06
N THR A 16 2.09 -0.34 3.88
CA THR A 16 3.49 -0.57 3.45
C THR A 16 4.26 -1.46 4.41
N THR A 17 5.35 -2.06 3.93
CA THR A 17 6.31 -2.84 4.74
C THR A 17 7.39 -1.98 5.39
N LEU A 18 7.31 -0.65 5.26
CA LEU A 18 8.30 0.27 5.81
C LEU A 18 8.28 0.20 7.35
N PRO A 19 9.45 0.16 8.01
CA PRO A 19 9.52 0.08 9.47
C PRO A 19 9.13 1.41 10.12
N VAL A 20 7.83 1.59 10.35
CA VAL A 20 7.25 2.78 11.00
C VAL A 20 6.98 2.51 12.47
N LYS A 21 7.38 3.42 13.36
CA LYS A 21 7.08 3.34 14.79
C LYS A 21 5.75 4.03 15.09
N VAL A 22 4.75 3.26 15.49
CA VAL A 22 3.45 3.75 15.95
C VAL A 22 3.42 3.79 17.48
N ALA A 23 2.90 4.87 18.06
CA ALA A 23 2.75 4.98 19.51
C ALA A 23 1.65 4.05 20.03
N VAL A 24 1.92 3.36 21.14
CA VAL A 24 1.02 2.37 21.77
C VAL A 24 0.61 2.88 23.16
N PRO A 25 -0.65 2.71 23.59
CA PRO A 25 -1.76 2.03 22.91
C PRO A 25 -2.38 2.84 21.76
N VAL A 26 -2.80 2.14 20.69
CA VAL A 26 -3.53 2.75 19.57
C VAL A 26 -5.02 2.77 19.90
N ALA A 27 -5.62 3.95 19.94
CA ALA A 27 -7.06 4.09 20.18
C ALA A 27 -7.88 3.79 18.92
N ASN A 28 -9.07 3.18 19.06
CA ASN A 28 -9.99 2.90 17.94
C ASN A 28 -10.30 4.14 17.08
N LYS A 29 -10.41 5.32 17.71
CA LYS A 29 -10.60 6.60 17.00
C LYS A 29 -9.44 6.90 16.03
N GLN A 30 -8.21 6.59 16.41
CA GLN A 30 -7.02 6.84 15.60
C GLN A 30 -6.92 5.83 14.44
N LEU A 31 -7.34 4.58 14.67
CA LEU A 31 -7.52 3.59 13.59
C LEU A 31 -8.53 4.10 12.56
N GLY A 32 -9.72 4.53 12.99
CA GLY A 32 -10.73 5.08 12.08
C GLY A 32 -10.25 6.32 11.32
N GLN A 33 -9.52 7.22 12.00
CA GLN A 33 -8.93 8.41 11.36
C GLN A 33 -7.82 8.07 10.36
N SER A 34 -7.15 6.92 10.49
CA SER A 34 -6.09 6.52 9.56
C SER A 34 -6.60 6.30 8.14
N LEU A 35 -7.87 5.90 7.98
CA LEU A 35 -8.51 5.68 6.68
C LEU A 35 -8.47 6.94 5.80
N LEU A 36 -8.56 8.13 6.41
CA LEU A 36 -8.49 9.41 5.69
C LEU A 36 -7.11 9.65 5.04
N PHE A 37 -6.07 8.97 5.53
CA PHE A 37 -4.71 9.08 5.01
C PHE A 37 -4.36 8.02 3.97
N TYR A 38 -5.24 7.04 3.69
CA TYR A 38 -4.99 6.01 2.69
C TYR A 38 -4.72 6.59 1.29
N PRO A 39 -5.46 7.62 0.80
CA PRO A 39 -5.15 8.24 -0.49
C PRO A 39 -3.76 8.88 -0.54
N ILE A 40 -3.30 9.46 0.57
CA ILE A 40 -1.98 10.10 0.66
C ILE A 40 -0.88 9.04 0.61
N VAL A 41 -1.03 7.94 1.35
CA VAL A 41 -0.08 6.82 1.31
C VAL A 41 -0.09 6.15 -0.08
N GLY A 42 -1.26 5.99 -0.70
CA GLY A 42 -1.38 5.52 -2.07
C GLY A 42 -0.66 6.42 -3.08
N PHE A 43 -0.74 7.75 -2.91
CA PHE A 43 0.01 8.69 -3.74
C PHE A 43 1.53 8.54 -3.55
N ILE A 44 2.01 8.34 -2.32
CA ILE A 44 3.43 8.06 -2.04
C ILE A 44 3.88 6.78 -2.77
N ILE A 45 3.11 5.70 -2.68
CA ILE A 45 3.38 4.44 -3.40
C ILE A 45 3.42 4.70 -4.91
N ALA A 46 2.45 5.43 -5.47
CA ALA A 46 2.38 5.75 -6.88
C ALA A 46 3.61 6.54 -7.36
N VAL A 47 4.03 7.57 -6.62
CA VAL A 47 5.23 8.37 -6.95
C VAL A 47 6.48 7.48 -6.98
N ILE A 48 6.64 6.57 -6.02
CA ILE A 48 7.77 5.63 -5.98
C ILE A 48 7.77 4.73 -7.22
N LEU A 49 6.63 4.13 -7.55
CA LEU A 49 6.51 3.19 -8.67
C LEU A 49 6.64 3.88 -10.04
N ILE A 50 6.06 5.07 -10.21
CA ILE A 50 6.20 5.87 -11.44
C ILE A 50 7.65 6.30 -11.62
N SER A 51 8.32 6.71 -10.54
CA SER A 51 9.75 7.07 -10.60
C SER A 51 10.58 5.87 -11.06
N LEU A 52 10.36 4.69 -10.47
CA LEU A 52 11.03 3.46 -10.92
C LEU A 52 10.73 3.15 -12.40
N ALA A 53 9.46 3.22 -12.81
CA ALA A 53 9.07 2.96 -14.20
C ALA A 53 9.74 3.93 -15.18
N SER A 54 9.86 5.21 -14.82
CA SER A 54 10.50 6.23 -15.65
C SER A 54 12.00 5.95 -15.90
N LEU A 55 12.68 5.35 -14.91
CA LEU A 55 14.09 4.94 -15.01
C LEU A 55 14.29 3.69 -15.89
N LEU A 56 13.22 2.93 -16.13
CA LEU A 56 13.25 1.68 -16.90
C LEU A 56 12.77 1.86 -18.35
N THR A 57 12.61 3.11 -18.82
CA THR A 57 12.11 3.43 -20.16
C THR A 57 12.98 2.90 -21.31
N SER A 58 14.27 2.63 -21.06
CA SER A 58 15.19 2.02 -22.04
C SER A 58 15.12 0.49 -22.10
N GLN A 59 14.35 -0.15 -21.20
CA GLN A 59 14.20 -1.60 -21.13
C GLN A 59 12.97 -2.09 -21.88
N SER A 60 12.90 -3.41 -22.13
CA SER A 60 11.68 -4.05 -22.63
C SER A 60 10.51 -3.86 -21.65
N SER A 61 9.31 -3.69 -22.19
CA SER A 61 8.08 -3.51 -21.40
C SER A 61 7.85 -4.65 -20.39
N TYR A 62 8.21 -5.89 -20.75
CA TYR A 62 8.11 -7.03 -19.84
C TYR A 62 9.06 -6.90 -18.64
N VAL A 63 10.30 -6.48 -18.86
CA VAL A 63 11.29 -6.30 -17.79
C VAL A 63 10.84 -5.18 -16.85
N ALA A 64 10.41 -4.05 -17.42
CA ALA A 64 9.89 -2.93 -16.64
C ALA A 64 8.68 -3.34 -15.79
N ALA A 65 7.70 -4.04 -16.39
CA ALA A 65 6.50 -4.49 -15.69
C ALA A 65 6.83 -5.44 -14.53
N ILE A 66 7.72 -6.42 -14.73
CA ILE A 66 8.14 -7.36 -13.68
C ILE A 66 8.82 -6.63 -12.52
N LEU A 67 9.76 -5.73 -12.82
CA LEU A 67 10.48 -4.99 -11.77
C LEU A 67 9.58 -4.05 -10.99
N VAL A 68 8.66 -3.36 -11.66
CA VAL A 68 7.65 -2.50 -11.02
C VAL A 68 6.71 -3.34 -10.15
N LEU A 69 6.23 -4.47 -10.65
CA LEU A 69 5.35 -5.37 -9.91
C LEU A 69 6.02 -5.92 -8.65
N ILE A 70 7.25 -6.45 -8.77
CA ILE A 70 8.02 -6.95 -7.62
C ILE A 70 8.23 -5.82 -6.60
N SER A 71 8.58 -4.62 -7.07
CA SER A 71 8.79 -3.46 -6.19
C SER A 71 7.51 -3.06 -5.46
N TRP A 72 6.35 -3.11 -6.14
CA TRP A 72 5.06 -2.87 -5.52
C TRP A 72 4.73 -3.91 -4.45
N VAL A 73 4.93 -5.20 -4.76
CA VAL A 73 4.72 -6.30 -3.80
C VAL A 73 5.62 -6.16 -2.58
N ILE A 74 6.91 -5.87 -2.76
CA ILE A 74 7.85 -5.66 -1.64
C ILE A 74 7.41 -4.47 -0.80
N LEU A 75 7.04 -3.36 -1.45
CA LEU A 75 6.65 -2.12 -0.76
C LEU A 75 5.37 -2.28 0.06
N THR A 76 4.40 -3.08 -0.40
CA THR A 76 3.10 -3.24 0.26
C THR A 76 2.93 -4.57 0.98
N GLY A 77 3.91 -5.47 0.92
CA GLY A 77 3.80 -6.83 1.46
C GLY A 77 2.76 -7.69 0.74
N GLY A 78 2.41 -7.35 -0.50
CA GLY A 78 1.37 -8.05 -1.27
C GLY A 78 -0.08 -7.63 -0.97
N LEU A 79 -0.34 -6.75 0.01
CA LEU A 79 -1.70 -6.38 0.44
C LEU A 79 -2.66 -5.96 -0.70
N HIS A 80 -2.17 -5.23 -1.70
CA HIS A 80 -3.04 -4.81 -2.81
C HIS A 80 -3.34 -5.96 -3.79
N LEU A 81 -2.39 -6.88 -3.97
CA LEU A 81 -2.58 -8.06 -4.81
C LEU A 81 -3.52 -9.06 -4.13
N ASP A 82 -3.44 -9.16 -2.80
CA ASP A 82 -4.37 -9.90 -1.95
C ASP A 82 -5.80 -9.38 -2.13
N GLY A 83 -6.02 -8.07 -2.00
CA GLY A 83 -7.35 -7.48 -2.25
C GLY A 83 -7.89 -7.69 -3.68
N LEU A 84 -7.01 -7.79 -4.69
CA LEU A 84 -7.41 -8.17 -6.05
C LEU A 84 -7.84 -9.64 -6.12
N ALA A 85 -7.10 -10.54 -5.44
CA ALA A 85 -7.44 -11.95 -5.36
C ALA A 85 -8.77 -12.16 -4.61
N ASP A 86 -8.96 -11.49 -3.48
CA ASP A 86 -10.21 -11.48 -2.69
C ASP A 86 -11.40 -10.93 -3.50
N SER A 87 -11.15 -9.98 -4.40
CA SER A 87 -12.21 -9.48 -5.28
C SER A 87 -12.59 -10.51 -6.35
N ALA A 88 -11.62 -11.28 -6.84
CA ALA A 88 -11.83 -12.31 -7.85
C ALA A 88 -12.49 -13.58 -7.27
N ASP A 89 -12.10 -14.00 -6.07
CA ASP A 89 -12.67 -15.17 -5.42
C ASP A 89 -14.08 -14.89 -4.85
N ALA A 90 -14.35 -13.68 -4.37
CA ALA A 90 -15.70 -13.27 -3.97
C ALA A 90 -16.66 -13.23 -5.16
N TRP A 91 -16.17 -12.85 -6.35
CA TRP A 91 -16.97 -12.87 -7.58
C TRP A 91 -17.35 -14.30 -8.00
N LEU A 92 -16.43 -15.25 -7.92
CA LEU A 92 -16.65 -16.64 -8.34
C LEU A 92 -17.29 -17.52 -7.25
N GLY A 93 -17.06 -17.20 -5.98
CA GLY A 93 -17.53 -17.95 -4.82
C GLY A 93 -19.02 -17.80 -4.52
N GLY A 94 -19.69 -16.79 -5.08
CA GLY A 94 -21.14 -16.58 -4.96
C GLY A 94 -22.00 -17.45 -5.88
N LEU A 95 -21.39 -18.33 -6.69
CA LEU A 95 -22.08 -19.23 -7.62
C LEU A 95 -22.28 -20.66 -7.06
N GLY A 96 -21.95 -20.89 -5.78
CA GLY A 96 -22.14 -22.14 -5.05
C GLY A 96 -23.36 -22.12 -4.14
#